data_AF-A0A5C4N7G2-F1
#
_entry.id   AF-A0A5C4N7G2-F1
#
_cell.length_a   1.000
_cell.length_b   1.000
_cell.length_c   1.000
_cell.angle_alpha   90.00
_cell.angle_beta   90.00
_cell.angle_gamma   90.00
#
_symmetry.space_group_name_H-M   'P 1'
#
loop_
_entity.id
_entity.type
_entity.pdbx_description
1 polymer ?
#
loop_
_entity_poly.entity_id
_entity_poly.type
_entity_poly.pdbx_seq_one_letter_code
_entity_poly.pdbx_strand_id
1 'polypeptide(L)'
;MSTSFHVNQHDLEFILKQIKIAELHAGGMSTIAAIQEVYGVSAQDAALMPAGLRTVDGMDNNLLPGQEDFGASGTPFPRLTDPVYVNDQDGDGMPLNGPDGVVAELHRRPNLPFSPLV
;
A
#
# COMPACT_ATOMS: atom_id res chain seq x y z
N MET A 1 -23.49 33.15 8.61
CA MET A 1 -23.44 31.97 9.51
C MET A 1 -22.20 32.12 10.37
N SER A 2 -22.30 32.27 11.69
CA SER A 2 -21.10 32.19 12.53
C SER A 2 -20.80 30.71 12.77
N THR A 3 -19.71 30.22 12.19
CA THR A 3 -19.22 28.87 12.48
C THR A 3 -18.68 28.87 13.91
N SER A 4 -19.31 28.12 14.81
CA SER A 4 -18.79 27.85 16.16
C SER A 4 -17.69 26.80 16.05
N PHE A 5 -16.50 27.23 15.64
CA PHE A 5 -15.27 26.44 15.69
C PHE A 5 -14.52 26.82 16.97
N HIS A 6 -14.66 26.01 18.01
CA HIS A 6 -13.97 26.21 19.28
C HIS A 6 -12.78 25.27 19.35
N VAL A 7 -11.59 25.85 19.41
CA VAL A 7 -10.32 25.12 19.53
C VAL A 7 -9.77 25.36 20.93
N ASN A 8 -9.53 24.29 21.66
CA ASN A 8 -8.86 24.36 22.96
C ASN A 8 -7.35 24.07 22.80
N GLN A 9 -6.60 24.21 23.89
CA GLN A 9 -5.15 23.99 23.87
C GLN A 9 -4.78 22.55 23.44
N HIS A 10 -5.53 21.55 23.89
CA HIS A 10 -5.27 20.14 23.56
C HIS A 10 -5.44 19.88 22.06
N ASP A 11 -6.44 20.51 21.43
CA ASP A 11 -6.64 20.41 19.98
C ASP A 11 -5.43 20.99 19.22
N LEU A 12 -4.91 22.14 19.65
CA LEU A 12 -3.72 22.76 19.05
C LEU A 12 -2.48 21.89 19.22
N GLU A 13 -2.30 21.29 20.40
CA GLU A 13 -1.18 20.37 20.66
C GLU A 13 -1.27 19.12 19.79
N PHE A 14 -2.46 18.56 19.63
CA PHE A 14 -2.68 17.41 18.74
C PHE A 14 -2.40 17.77 17.28
N ILE A 15 -2.96 18.88 16.78
CA ILE A 15 -2.72 19.35 15.40
C ILE A 15 -1.23 19.59 15.16
N LEU A 16 -0.53 20.21 16.11
CA LEU A 16 0.91 20.45 15.99
C LEU A 16 1.70 19.13 15.90
N LYS A 17 1.33 18.11 16.67
CA LYS A 17 1.97 16.79 16.57
C LYS A 17 1.74 16.15 15.21
N GLN A 18 0.53 16.25 14.65
CA GLN A 18 0.23 15.73 13.31
C GLN A 18 1.03 16.46 12.22
N ILE A 19 1.16 17.78 12.32
CA ILE A 19 1.99 18.58 11.40
C ILE A 19 3.45 18.09 11.45
N LYS A 20 4.02 17.92 12.64
CA LYS A 20 5.41 17.44 12.78
C LYS A 20 5.62 16.04 12.19
N ILE A 21 4.67 15.12 12.40
CA ILE A 21 4.74 13.79 11.79
C ILE A 21 4.71 13.90 10.27
N ALA A 22 3.82 14.73 9.71
CA ALA A 22 3.71 14.93 8.28
C ALA A 22 4.98 15.56 7.67
N GLU A 23 5.60 16.51 8.37
CA GLU A 23 6.87 17.13 7.95
C GLU A 23 8.01 16.10 7.92
N LEU A 24 8.13 15.27 8.96
CA LEU A 24 9.14 14.20 9.02
C LEU A 24 8.91 13.15 7.92
N HIS A 25 7.66 12.74 7.71
CA HIS A 25 7.28 11.79 6.66
C HIS A 25 7.58 12.35 5.26
N ALA A 26 7.22 13.62 5.00
CA ALA A 26 7.56 14.30 3.75
C ALA A 26 9.09 14.48 3.55
N GLY A 27 9.85 14.50 4.65
CA GLY A 27 11.32 14.47 4.64
C GLY A 27 11.94 13.09 4.31
N GLY A 28 11.12 12.07 4.06
CA GLY A 28 11.57 10.72 3.69
C GLY A 28 11.70 9.75 4.87
N MET A 29 11.32 10.16 6.09
CA MET A 29 11.21 9.25 7.23
C MET A 29 9.97 8.36 7.06
N SER A 30 10.00 7.11 7.52
CA SER A 30 8.78 6.29 7.54
C SER A 30 7.77 6.84 8.54
N THR A 31 6.48 6.62 8.30
CA THR A 31 5.40 7.09 9.20
C THR A 31 5.57 6.60 10.63
N ILE A 32 5.98 5.34 10.82
CA ILE A 32 6.26 4.77 12.15
C ILE A 32 7.38 5.54 12.84
N ALA A 33 8.52 5.74 12.17
CA ALA A 33 9.65 6.44 12.77
C ALA A 33 9.32 7.90 13.12
N ALA A 34 8.52 8.57 12.27
CA ALA A 34 8.04 9.91 12.54
C ALA A 34 7.13 9.98 13.78
N ILE A 35 6.24 9.00 13.97
CA ILE A 35 5.39 8.90 15.17
C ILE A 35 6.24 8.64 16.41
N GLN A 36 7.22 7.74 16.33
CA GLN A 36 8.12 7.45 17.44
C GLN A 36 8.89 8.69 17.88
N GLU A 37 9.40 9.49 16.94
CA GLU A 37 10.12 10.73 17.23
C GLU A 37 9.21 11.77 17.92
N VAL A 38 7.97 11.92 17.45
CA VAL A 38 7.04 12.95 17.97
C VAL A 38 6.40 12.56 19.31
N TYR A 39 6.13 11.27 19.52
CA TYR A 39 5.44 10.78 20.71
C TYR A 39 6.35 10.08 21.73
N GLY A 40 7.59 9.75 21.38
CA GLY A 40 8.54 9.09 22.26
C GLY A 40 8.15 7.66 22.62
N VAL A 41 7.53 6.94 21.69
CA VAL A 41 6.97 5.59 21.90
C VAL A 41 7.75 4.51 21.14
N SER A 42 7.51 3.25 21.49
CA SER A 42 8.07 2.12 20.74
C SER A 42 7.47 2.03 19.33
N ALA A 43 8.12 1.34 18.41
CA ALA A 43 7.61 1.14 17.05
C ALA A 43 6.27 0.36 17.06
N GLN A 44 6.11 -0.56 18.01
CA GLN A 44 4.89 -1.35 18.17
C GLN A 44 3.73 -0.48 18.63
N ASP A 45 3.97 0.42 19.58
CA ASP A 45 2.94 1.35 20.05
C ASP A 45 2.61 2.42 19.00
N ALA A 46 3.62 2.89 18.26
CA ALA A 46 3.46 3.82 17.15
C ALA A 46 2.54 3.25 16.06
N ALA A 47 2.70 1.97 15.71
CA ALA A 47 1.89 1.30 14.71
C ALA A 47 0.40 1.15 15.09
N LEU A 48 0.08 1.21 16.39
CA LEU A 48 -1.28 1.10 16.91
C LEU A 48 -1.94 2.45 17.18
N MET A 49 -1.19 3.54 17.05
CA MET A 49 -1.65 4.87 17.39
C MET A 49 -2.43 5.51 16.23
N PRO A 50 -3.48 6.29 16.51
CA PRO A 50 -4.20 7.06 15.49
C PRO A 50 -3.46 8.37 15.18
N ALA A 51 -2.20 8.28 14.76
CA ALA A 51 -1.36 9.42 14.41
C ALA A 51 -0.73 9.24 13.03
N GLY A 52 -0.48 10.36 12.34
CA GLY A 52 -0.02 10.38 10.95
C GLY A 52 -1.04 11.04 10.03
N LEU A 53 -0.58 11.35 8.81
CA LEU A 53 -1.41 11.94 7.77
C LEU A 53 -1.63 10.91 6.66
N ARG A 54 -2.83 10.89 6.07
CA ARG A 54 -3.10 10.02 4.92
C ARG A 54 -2.29 10.46 3.70
N THR A 55 -1.63 9.50 3.10
CA THR A 55 -0.94 9.65 1.81
C THR A 55 -1.95 9.69 0.67
N VAL A 56 -1.53 10.22 -0.48
CA VAL A 56 -2.38 10.32 -1.67
C VAL A 56 -2.44 9.01 -2.44
N ASP A 57 -1.35 8.25 -2.44
CA ASP A 57 -1.26 6.93 -3.06
C ASP A 57 -1.93 5.84 -2.20
N GLY A 58 -2.22 6.10 -0.93
CA GLY A 58 -2.87 5.17 -0.02
C GLY A 58 -1.90 4.27 0.75
N MET A 59 -0.58 4.47 0.61
CA MET A 59 0.43 3.82 1.46
C MET A 59 0.29 4.26 2.93
N ASP A 60 0.77 3.44 3.85
CA ASP A 60 0.78 3.71 5.29
C ASP A 60 -0.63 3.93 5.91
N ASN A 61 -1.68 3.37 5.30
CA ASN A 61 -2.99 3.27 5.95
C ASN A 61 -3.02 2.16 7.03
N ASN A 62 -2.13 1.18 6.91
CA ASN A 62 -1.86 0.18 7.95
C ASN A 62 -0.36 0.22 8.28
N LEU A 63 -0.05 0.47 9.55
CA LEU A 63 1.31 0.67 10.04
C LEU A 63 1.94 -0.62 10.58
N LEU A 64 1.27 -1.77 10.45
CA LEU A 64 1.89 -3.05 10.79
C LEU A 64 2.95 -3.41 9.73
N PRO A 65 4.11 -3.94 10.16
CA PRO A 65 5.17 -4.32 9.24
C PRO A 65 4.69 -5.30 8.15
N GLY A 66 4.99 -5.00 6.90
CA GLY A 66 4.61 -5.79 5.72
C GLY A 66 3.17 -5.59 5.24
N GLN A 67 2.44 -4.63 5.80
CA GLN A 67 1.07 -4.28 5.40
C GLN A 67 0.94 -2.80 5.01
N GLU A 68 2.06 -2.11 4.79
CA GLU A 68 2.13 -0.68 4.47
C GLU A 68 1.39 -0.34 3.17
N ASP A 69 1.42 -1.26 2.21
CA ASP A 69 0.77 -1.11 0.90
C ASP A 69 -0.70 -1.55 0.89
N PHE A 70 -1.29 -1.95 2.02
CA PHE A 70 -2.67 -2.46 2.04
C PHE A 70 -3.68 -1.36 1.70
N GLY A 71 -4.23 -1.47 0.49
CA GLY A 71 -5.15 -0.47 -0.06
C GLY A 71 -4.44 0.69 -0.79
N ALA A 72 -3.11 0.63 -0.93
CA ALA A 72 -2.35 1.54 -1.75
C ALA A 72 -2.62 1.29 -3.24
N SER A 73 -2.54 2.35 -4.03
CA SER A 73 -2.67 2.31 -5.48
C SER A 73 -1.53 1.51 -6.11
N GLY A 74 -1.80 0.86 -7.24
CA GLY A 74 -0.81 0.03 -7.93
C GLY A 74 -0.58 -1.35 -7.30
N THR A 75 -1.31 -1.71 -6.24
CA THR A 75 -1.26 -3.05 -5.67
C THR A 75 -2.26 -4.00 -6.34
N PRO A 76 -1.85 -5.24 -6.70
CA PRO A 76 -2.79 -6.25 -7.18
C PRO A 76 -3.81 -6.61 -6.10
N PHE A 77 -5.07 -6.80 -6.50
CA PHE A 77 -6.09 -7.26 -5.57
C PHE A 77 -5.78 -8.65 -5.00
N PRO A 78 -6.01 -8.88 -3.69
CA PRO A 78 -5.99 -10.22 -3.11
C PRO A 78 -7.00 -11.14 -3.81
N ARG A 79 -6.55 -12.32 -4.24
CA ARG A 79 -7.39 -13.31 -4.90
C ARG A 79 -7.96 -14.28 -3.85
N LEU A 80 -9.28 -14.47 -3.85
CA LEU A 80 -9.91 -15.49 -3.02
C LEU A 80 -9.87 -16.88 -3.67
N THR A 81 -9.78 -16.95 -5.00
CA THR A 81 -9.73 -18.18 -5.79
C THR A 81 -8.68 -18.08 -6.88
N ASP A 82 -8.19 -19.24 -7.34
CA ASP A 82 -7.28 -19.31 -8.47
C ASP A 82 -7.99 -18.82 -9.75
N PRO A 83 -7.38 -17.92 -10.53
CA PRO A 83 -7.98 -17.44 -11.77
C PRO A 83 -7.95 -18.53 -12.84
N VAL A 84 -9.09 -18.75 -13.49
CA VAL A 84 -9.20 -19.64 -14.65
C VAL A 84 -9.47 -18.76 -15.87
N TYR A 85 -8.48 -18.67 -16.75
CA TYR A 85 -8.58 -17.97 -18.03
C TYR A 85 -8.90 -18.99 -19.14
N VAL A 86 -9.85 -18.64 -20.01
CA VAL A 86 -10.19 -19.45 -21.19
C VAL A 86 -9.42 -18.88 -22.38
N ASN A 87 -8.79 -19.75 -23.17
CA ASN A 87 -8.14 -19.43 -24.43
C ASN A 87 -8.93 -20.14 -25.55
N ASP A 88 -9.29 -19.42 -26.62
CA ASP A 88 -10.08 -19.96 -27.75
C ASP A 88 -9.25 -20.88 -28.68
N GLN A 89 -7.96 -21.07 -28.38
CA GLN A 89 -7.03 -21.99 -29.06
C GLN A 89 -6.84 -21.74 -30.57
N ASP A 90 -7.35 -20.64 -31.10
CA ASP A 90 -7.24 -20.25 -32.51
C ASP A 90 -5.85 -19.65 -32.84
N GLY A 91 -4.97 -19.55 -31.85
CA GLY A 91 -3.60 -19.07 -31.99
C GLY A 91 -3.51 -17.55 -32.01
N ASP A 92 -4.60 -16.84 -31.73
CA ASP A 92 -4.55 -15.41 -31.49
C ASP A 92 -3.80 -15.12 -30.18
N GLY A 93 -3.07 -14.01 -30.19
CA GLY A 93 -2.29 -13.57 -29.05
C GLY A 93 -2.55 -12.09 -28.87
N MET A 94 -3.19 -11.74 -27.75
CA MET A 94 -3.38 -10.33 -27.39
C MET A 94 -2.02 -9.75 -26.97
N PRO A 95 -1.47 -8.73 -27.66
CA PRO A 95 -0.19 -8.14 -27.31
C PRO A 95 -0.35 -7.21 -26.08
N LEU A 96 -0.49 -7.80 -24.90
CA LEU A 96 -0.71 -7.07 -23.65
C LEU A 96 0.57 -6.36 -23.13
N ASN A 97 1.74 -6.63 -23.74
CA ASN A 97 3.04 -6.08 -23.34
C ASN A 97 3.75 -5.27 -24.44
N GLY A 98 3.01 -4.68 -25.38
CA GLY A 98 3.59 -3.86 -26.46
C GLY A 98 4.03 -4.67 -27.69
N PRO A 99 4.76 -4.06 -28.65
CA PRO A 99 4.97 -4.60 -30.00
C PRO A 99 5.63 -5.99 -30.03
N ASP A 100 6.42 -6.30 -29.01
CA ASP A 100 7.21 -7.53 -28.91
C ASP A 100 6.65 -8.51 -27.85
N GLY A 101 5.53 -8.19 -27.22
CA GLY A 101 4.98 -8.92 -26.07
C GLY A 101 3.68 -9.65 -26.41
N VAL A 102 3.74 -10.63 -27.31
CA VAL A 102 2.62 -11.55 -27.53
C VAL A 102 2.58 -12.53 -26.36
N VAL A 103 1.59 -12.41 -25.49
CA VAL A 103 1.33 -13.44 -24.48
C VAL A 103 0.59 -14.59 -25.14
N ALA A 104 1.33 -15.55 -25.71
CA ALA A 104 0.81 -16.91 -25.82
C ALA A 104 0.73 -17.44 -24.38
N GLU A 105 -0.45 -17.34 -23.76
CA GLU A 105 -0.67 -17.59 -22.34
C GLU A 105 0.04 -18.88 -21.90
N LEU A 106 1.03 -18.71 -21.00
CA LEU A 106 1.66 -19.79 -20.26
C LEU A 106 0.56 -20.63 -19.62
N HIS A 107 0.39 -21.83 -20.17
CA HIS A 107 -0.44 -22.87 -19.62
C HIS A 107 0.14 -23.29 -18.27
N ARG A 108 -0.20 -22.57 -17.20
CA ARG A 108 0.11 -22.96 -15.82
C ARG A 108 -0.82 -24.13 -15.48
N ARG A 109 -0.53 -25.30 -16.04
CA ARG A 109 -1.16 -26.56 -15.61
C ARG A 109 -0.91 -26.69 -14.12
N PRO A 110 -1.95 -26.91 -13.30
CA PRO A 110 -1.73 -27.33 -11.93
C PRO A 110 -1.03 -28.70 -12.01
N ASN A 111 0.15 -28.83 -11.41
CA ASN A 111 0.93 -30.07 -11.25
C ASN A 111 1.73 -30.64 -12.44
N LEU A 112 2.67 -29.90 -13.02
CA LEU A 112 3.84 -30.55 -13.62
C LEU A 112 5.13 -30.05 -12.96
N PRO A 113 5.99 -30.96 -12.45
CA PRO A 113 7.28 -30.55 -11.89
C PRO A 113 8.12 -29.91 -12.99
N PHE A 114 8.71 -28.76 -12.68
CA PHE A 114 9.67 -28.07 -13.54
C PHE A 114 10.77 -29.06 -13.92
N SER A 115 10.80 -29.47 -15.19
CA SER A 115 11.99 -30.09 -15.77
C SER A 115 12.85 -28.97 -16.35
N PRO A 116 14.11 -28.84 -15.93
CA PRO A 116 15.01 -27.85 -16.50
C PRO A 116 15.37 -28.31 -17.93
N LEU A 117 15.20 -27.42 -18.90
CA LEU A 117 15.74 -27.64 -20.24
C LEU A 117 17.23 -27.25 -20.24
N VAL A 118 18.06 -28.21 -20.66
CA VAL A 118 19.43 -28.00 -21.18
C VAL A 118 19.36 -27.20 -22.46
#